data_AF-A0AAN7N9A6-F1
#
_entry.id   AF-A0AAN7N9A6-F1
#
_cell.length_a   1.000
_cell.length_b   1.000
_cell.length_c   1.000
_cell.angle_alpha   90.00
_cell.angle_beta   90.00
_cell.angle_gamma   90.00
#
_symmetry.space_group_name_H-M   'P 1'
#
loop_
_entity.id
_entity.type
_entity.pdbx_description
1 polymer ?
#
loop_
_entity_poly.entity_id
_entity_poly.type
_entity_poly.pdbx_seq_one_letter_code
_entity_poly.pdbx_strand_id
1 'polypeptide(L)'
;MPVSVAPIHKKKSWKRKSARLEREHERGGPSELEEEEEEELVNYMETTRSRSLSELRYMRKDFSHRPGEHIVTWLLQCWDNRASSLELEGKEAKQLGSLSMEGGIDKANGKGAPALSLWRRLLSAIKERYPFKEDVVYRPGKWTTIERGIQYLRELAVLEVIYGDLDDEQVSKDPNEVRCTRPMWWNLVRSAPALYDNSTAVMTWKDREGPTVDEVASHLWENKESISSSLVSAVEKLSQNVQQLKEDRSYSPPVGTSVSAILLLSAF
;
A
#
# COMPACT_ATOMS: atom_id res chain seq x y z
N MET A 1 23.89 75.51 4.02
CA MET A 1 23.72 75.34 2.56
C MET A 1 23.01 74.01 2.30
N PRO A 2 22.19 73.92 1.25
CA PRO A 2 20.99 73.08 1.21
C PRO A 2 21.11 71.86 0.28
N VAL A 3 20.28 70.84 0.49
CA VAL A 3 19.72 69.90 -0.52
C VAL A 3 18.43 69.33 0.14
N SER A 4 17.20 69.84 -0.07
CA SER A 4 16.30 69.77 -1.25
C SER A 4 16.26 68.37 -1.87
N VAL A 5 15.19 67.57 -1.81
CA VAL A 5 13.94 67.77 -2.53
C VAL A 5 12.79 66.93 -1.91
N ALA A 6 11.60 67.47 -2.12
CA ALA A 6 10.21 67.20 -1.73
C ALA A 6 9.64 65.75 -1.63
N PRO A 7 8.47 65.60 -0.95
CA PRO A 7 7.75 64.35 -0.70
C PRO A 7 6.62 64.12 -1.73
N ILE A 8 5.84 63.03 -1.60
CA ILE A 8 4.34 63.06 -1.66
C ILE A 8 3.73 61.66 -1.46
N HIS A 9 2.81 61.63 -0.51
CA HIS A 9 1.88 60.54 -0.17
C HIS A 9 0.77 60.37 -1.22
N LYS A 10 0.15 59.17 -1.32
CA LYS A 10 -1.22 58.89 -0.80
C LYS A 10 -1.82 57.58 -1.36
N LYS A 11 -2.32 56.76 -0.44
CA LYS A 11 -3.36 55.73 -0.65
C LYS A 11 -4.59 56.33 -1.35
N LYS A 12 -5.24 55.58 -2.25
CA LYS A 12 -6.69 55.70 -2.50
C LYS A 12 -7.31 54.34 -2.83
N SER A 13 -8.30 53.97 -2.02
CA SER A 13 -9.25 52.87 -2.16
C SER A 13 -10.55 53.37 -2.80
N TRP A 14 -11.05 52.75 -3.87
CA TRP A 14 -12.43 53.01 -4.34
C TRP A 14 -12.99 51.71 -4.94
N LYS A 15 -13.93 51.05 -4.26
CA LYS A 15 -15.41 51.15 -4.34
C LYS A 15 -16.02 50.26 -5.45
N ARG A 16 -16.73 49.22 -4.98
CA ARG A 16 -17.85 48.56 -5.67
C ARG A 16 -18.86 49.60 -6.17
N LYS A 17 -19.27 49.51 -7.43
CA LYS A 17 -20.61 49.90 -7.90
C LYS A 17 -21.11 48.92 -8.95
N SER A 18 -22.25 48.34 -8.62
CA SER A 18 -23.23 47.72 -9.50
C SER A 18 -23.90 48.77 -10.40
N ALA A 19 -24.17 48.41 -11.66
CA ALA A 19 -25.52 48.32 -12.23
C ALA A 19 -25.53 48.55 -13.76
N ARG A 20 -26.33 47.69 -14.40
CA ARG A 20 -27.17 47.92 -15.59
C ARG A 20 -26.55 47.76 -16.98
N LEU A 21 -27.12 46.74 -17.62
CA LEU A 21 -27.20 46.41 -19.04
C LEU A 21 -27.35 47.64 -19.96
N GLU A 22 -26.46 47.75 -20.95
CA GLU A 22 -26.80 48.25 -22.29
C GLU A 22 -25.79 47.67 -23.30
N ARG A 23 -26.33 47.06 -24.35
CA ARG A 23 -25.60 46.51 -25.50
C ARG A 23 -25.14 47.69 -26.36
N GLU A 24 -23.85 47.75 -26.68
CA GLU A 24 -23.36 48.22 -27.98
C GLU A 24 -22.12 47.42 -28.40
N HIS A 25 -21.94 47.33 -29.71
CA HIS A 25 -21.22 46.30 -30.43
C HIS A 25 -19.94 46.90 -31.00
N GLU A 26 -18.78 46.63 -30.41
CA GLU A 26 -17.48 46.97 -31.02
C GLU A 26 -16.50 45.79 -30.93
N ARG A 27 -16.58 44.95 -31.96
CA ARG A 27 -15.48 44.42 -32.78
C ARG A 27 -14.05 44.66 -32.26
N GLY A 28 -13.60 43.80 -31.35
CA GLY A 28 -12.19 43.43 -31.21
C GLY A 28 -12.14 41.91 -31.26
N GLY A 29 -11.59 41.34 -32.34
CA GLY A 29 -11.41 39.89 -32.44
C GLY A 29 -10.44 39.41 -31.35
N PRO A 30 -10.48 38.11 -30.99
CA PRO A 30 -9.45 37.53 -30.14
C PRO A 30 -8.09 37.86 -30.75
N SER A 31 -7.15 38.35 -29.93
CA SER A 31 -5.78 38.54 -30.40
C SER A 31 -5.18 37.17 -30.68
N GLU A 32 -4.64 36.97 -31.88
CA GLU A 32 -3.95 35.72 -32.31
C GLU A 32 -2.93 35.22 -31.26
N LEU A 33 -2.35 36.12 -30.46
CA LEU A 33 -1.40 35.78 -29.39
C LEU A 33 -2.04 35.10 -28.16
N GLU A 34 -3.28 35.43 -27.82
CA GLU A 34 -4.00 34.77 -26.69
C GLU A 34 -4.57 33.42 -27.14
N GLU A 35 -5.01 33.30 -28.39
CA GLU A 35 -5.41 32.02 -28.99
C GLU A 35 -4.21 31.08 -29.19
N GLU A 36 -3.05 31.59 -29.63
CA GLU A 36 -1.82 30.79 -29.74
C GLU A 36 -1.29 30.34 -28.38
N GLU A 37 -1.30 31.19 -27.34
CA GLU A 37 -0.88 30.80 -25.98
C GLU A 37 -1.85 29.79 -25.35
N GLU A 38 -3.17 29.94 -25.55
CA GLU A 38 -4.16 28.95 -25.12
C GLU A 38 -4.06 27.64 -25.91
N GLU A 39 -3.87 27.69 -27.24
CA GLU A 39 -3.62 26.51 -28.06
C GLU A 39 -2.28 25.83 -27.71
N GLU A 40 -1.25 26.59 -27.35
CA GLU A 40 0.04 26.05 -26.90
C GLU A 40 -0.07 25.47 -25.48
N LEU A 41 -0.87 26.06 -24.57
CA LEU A 41 -1.19 25.50 -23.25
C LEU A 41 -2.07 24.25 -23.36
N VAL A 42 -3.05 24.24 -24.27
CA VAL A 42 -3.88 23.08 -24.58
C VAL A 42 -3.01 22.00 -25.20
N ASN A 43 -2.17 22.29 -26.20
CA ASN A 43 -1.24 21.34 -26.79
C ASN A 43 -0.17 20.84 -25.79
N TYR A 44 0.28 21.67 -24.85
CA TYR A 44 1.21 21.30 -23.76
C TYR A 44 0.54 20.45 -22.67
N MET A 45 -0.76 20.66 -22.41
CA MET A 45 -1.55 19.81 -21.50
C MET A 45 -2.13 18.55 -22.19
N GLU A 46 -2.27 18.56 -23.51
CA GLU A 46 -2.97 17.56 -24.32
C GLU A 46 -2.02 16.73 -25.21
N THR A 47 -0.70 16.97 -25.15
CA THR A 47 0.29 15.97 -25.57
C THR A 47 0.52 14.95 -24.46
N THR A 48 -0.52 14.15 -24.18
CA THR A 48 -0.27 12.77 -23.76
C THR A 48 0.47 12.09 -24.91
N ARG A 49 1.80 12.16 -24.88
CA ARG A 49 2.66 11.52 -25.86
C ARG A 49 2.24 10.06 -25.98
N SER A 50 1.60 9.72 -27.10
CA SER A 50 1.29 8.32 -27.43
C SER A 50 2.55 7.49 -27.28
N ARG A 51 2.45 6.40 -26.51
CA ARG A 51 3.61 5.58 -26.20
C ARG A 51 4.07 4.83 -27.44
N SER A 52 5.37 4.72 -27.62
CA SER A 52 5.91 3.91 -28.69
C SER A 52 5.64 2.43 -28.45
N LEU A 53 5.50 1.67 -29.54
CA LEU A 53 5.33 0.22 -29.50
C LEU A 53 6.48 -0.48 -28.74
N SER A 54 7.69 0.06 -28.80
CA SER A 54 8.86 -0.42 -28.06
C SER A 54 8.72 -0.26 -26.55
N GLU A 55 8.22 0.89 -26.09
CA GLU A 55 7.99 1.14 -24.66
C GLU A 55 6.92 0.20 -24.11
N LEU A 56 5.81 0.03 -24.83
CA LEU A 56 4.73 -0.89 -24.46
C LEU A 56 5.22 -2.35 -24.37
N ARG A 57 6.05 -2.79 -25.31
CA ARG A 57 6.64 -4.14 -25.29
C ARG A 57 7.60 -4.33 -24.12
N TYR A 58 8.40 -3.32 -23.80
CA TYR A 58 9.29 -3.36 -22.65
C TYR A 58 8.51 -3.45 -21.34
N MET A 59 7.43 -2.67 -21.21
CA MET A 59 6.54 -2.65 -20.05
C MET A 59 5.79 -3.97 -19.83
N ARG A 60 5.43 -4.71 -20.89
CA ARG A 60 4.70 -5.99 -20.81
C ARG A 60 5.29 -6.93 -19.76
N LYS A 61 6.62 -7.01 -19.64
CA LYS A 61 7.30 -7.92 -18.73
C LYS A 61 6.90 -7.69 -17.26
N ASP A 62 6.61 -6.44 -16.89
CA ASP A 62 6.31 -6.04 -15.51
C ASP A 62 4.85 -6.34 -15.14
N PHE A 63 3.99 -6.52 -16.15
CA PHE A 63 2.56 -6.76 -15.98
C PHE A 63 2.09 -8.15 -16.43
N SER A 64 3.02 -9.02 -16.86
CA SER A 64 2.68 -10.38 -17.31
C SER A 64 2.34 -11.29 -16.12
N HIS A 65 1.24 -12.02 -16.24
CA HIS A 65 0.83 -13.09 -15.34
C HIS A 65 1.75 -14.30 -15.49
N ARG A 66 2.16 -14.90 -14.36
CA ARG A 66 3.02 -16.09 -14.36
C ARG A 66 2.21 -17.39 -14.36
N PRO A 67 2.69 -18.47 -15.00
CA PRO A 67 2.02 -19.77 -14.91
C PRO A 67 1.87 -20.25 -13.46
N GLY A 68 0.64 -20.61 -13.06
CA GLY A 68 0.34 -21.11 -11.72
C GLY A 68 0.21 -20.03 -10.63
N GLU A 69 0.38 -18.76 -10.98
CA GLU A 69 0.08 -17.64 -10.08
C GLU A 69 -1.45 -17.45 -9.94
N HIS A 70 -1.89 -16.96 -8.78
CA HIS A 70 -3.29 -16.60 -8.61
C HIS A 70 -3.56 -15.25 -9.27
N ILE A 71 -4.70 -15.10 -9.93
CA ILE A 71 -5.09 -13.85 -10.60
C ILE A 71 -5.03 -12.62 -9.68
N VAL A 72 -5.37 -12.80 -8.40
CA VAL A 72 -5.33 -11.76 -7.37
C VAL A 72 -3.89 -11.36 -7.03
N THR A 73 -2.99 -12.34 -6.89
CA THR A 73 -1.56 -12.11 -6.67
C THR A 73 -0.95 -11.38 -7.86
N TRP A 74 -1.29 -11.80 -9.08
CA TRP A 74 -0.85 -11.12 -10.30
C TRP A 74 -1.35 -9.67 -10.37
N LEU A 75 -2.63 -9.43 -10.07
CA LEU A 75 -3.16 -8.07 -10.02
C LEU A 75 -2.44 -7.21 -8.99
N LEU A 76 -2.18 -7.73 -7.79
CA LEU A 76 -1.43 -7.00 -6.79
C LEU A 76 0.00 -6.67 -7.28
N GLN A 77 0.64 -7.59 -8.01
CA GLN A 77 1.92 -7.32 -8.68
C GLN A 77 1.79 -6.18 -9.70
N CYS A 78 0.72 -6.13 -10.50
CA CYS A 78 0.46 -5.03 -11.42
C CYS A 78 0.29 -3.70 -10.68
N TRP A 79 -0.45 -3.69 -9.57
CA TRP A 79 -0.59 -2.52 -8.71
C TRP A 79 0.77 -2.03 -8.18
N ASP A 80 1.58 -2.94 -7.61
CA ASP A 80 2.90 -2.64 -7.07
C ASP A 80 3.88 -2.12 -8.14
N ASN A 81 3.70 -2.57 -9.40
CA ASN A 81 4.40 -2.07 -10.57
C ASN A 81 3.77 -0.79 -11.18
N ARG A 82 2.98 -0.06 -10.40
CA ARG A 82 2.39 1.24 -10.74
C ARG A 82 1.45 1.21 -11.95
N ALA A 83 0.70 0.12 -12.13
CA ALA A 83 -0.32 0.03 -13.18
C ALA A 83 -1.37 1.17 -13.08
N SER A 84 -1.58 1.74 -11.90
CA SER A 84 -2.49 2.87 -11.68
C SER A 84 -1.99 4.20 -12.25
N SER A 85 -0.68 4.35 -12.44
CA SER A 85 -0.09 5.54 -13.07
C SER A 85 0.07 5.40 -14.59
N LEU A 86 -0.22 4.22 -15.14
CA LEU A 86 -0.04 3.91 -16.55
C LEU A 86 -1.35 4.12 -17.31
N GLU A 87 -1.63 5.37 -17.69
CA GLU A 87 -2.76 5.72 -18.56
C GLU A 87 -2.57 5.15 -19.97
N LEU A 88 -3.51 4.36 -20.46
CA LEU A 88 -3.46 3.77 -21.79
C LEU A 88 -4.76 4.03 -22.55
N GLU A 89 -4.66 4.33 -23.83
CA GLU A 89 -5.79 4.22 -24.75
C GLU A 89 -6.11 2.76 -25.09
N GLY A 90 -7.32 2.48 -25.60
CA GLY A 90 -7.70 1.13 -26.01
C GLY A 90 -6.77 0.53 -27.07
N LYS A 91 -6.19 1.35 -27.96
CA LYS A 91 -5.22 0.90 -28.97
C LYS A 91 -3.88 0.52 -28.34
N GLU A 92 -3.38 1.33 -27.41
CA GLU A 92 -2.13 1.06 -26.69
C GLU A 92 -2.26 -0.17 -25.80
N ALA A 93 -3.39 -0.33 -25.10
CA ALA A 93 -3.70 -1.51 -24.31
C ALA A 93 -3.72 -2.79 -25.18
N LYS A 94 -4.28 -2.73 -26.41
CA LYS A 94 -4.20 -3.84 -27.37
C LYS A 94 -2.76 -4.13 -27.80
N GLN A 95 -1.94 -3.10 -28.01
CA GLN A 95 -0.54 -3.24 -28.41
C GLN A 95 0.34 -3.80 -27.28
N LEU A 96 -0.02 -3.53 -26.02
CA LEU A 96 0.57 -4.13 -24.84
C LEU A 96 0.47 -5.67 -24.90
N GLY A 97 -0.58 -6.21 -25.52
CA GLY A 97 -0.76 -7.62 -25.83
C GLY A 97 -1.30 -8.44 -24.65
N SER A 98 -1.10 -9.77 -24.71
CA SER A 98 -1.57 -10.68 -23.65
C SER A 98 -0.76 -10.48 -22.38
N LEU A 99 -1.46 -10.17 -21.29
CA LEU A 99 -0.90 -10.06 -19.95
C LEU A 99 -1.39 -11.19 -19.06
N SER A 100 -2.68 -11.50 -19.12
CA SER A 100 -3.34 -12.44 -18.20
C SER A 100 -3.15 -13.92 -18.58
N MET A 101 -2.72 -14.20 -19.82
CA MET A 101 -2.78 -15.50 -20.49
C MET A 101 -4.21 -16.03 -20.71
N GLU A 102 -5.24 -15.23 -20.40
CA GLU A 102 -6.64 -15.54 -20.64
C GLU A 102 -7.19 -14.63 -21.74
N GLY A 103 -7.54 -15.21 -22.90
CA GLY A 103 -8.01 -14.44 -24.05
C GLY A 103 -9.24 -13.57 -23.77
N GLY A 104 -10.09 -13.95 -22.81
CA GLY A 104 -11.23 -13.14 -22.39
C GLY A 104 -10.81 -11.84 -21.70
N ILE A 105 -9.91 -11.92 -20.74
CA ILE A 105 -9.39 -10.77 -19.98
C ILE A 105 -8.56 -9.86 -20.90
N ASP A 106 -7.66 -10.44 -21.70
CA ASP A 106 -6.80 -9.66 -22.60
C ASP A 106 -7.62 -8.90 -23.66
N LYS A 107 -8.69 -9.51 -24.17
CA LYS A 107 -9.61 -8.86 -25.09
C LYS A 107 -10.39 -7.73 -24.43
N ALA A 108 -10.86 -7.92 -23.20
CA ALA A 108 -11.58 -6.90 -22.45
C ALA A 108 -10.67 -5.73 -22.05
N ASN A 109 -9.42 -5.98 -21.67
CA ASN A 109 -8.41 -4.95 -21.37
C ASN A 109 -8.18 -3.99 -22.55
N GLY A 110 -8.16 -4.53 -23.77
CA GLY A 110 -8.06 -3.75 -25.01
C GLY A 110 -9.35 -3.08 -25.46
N LYS A 111 -10.48 -3.26 -24.77
CA LYS A 111 -11.78 -2.69 -25.15
C LYS A 111 -11.92 -1.26 -24.61
N GLY A 112 -12.80 -0.48 -25.24
CA GLY A 112 -13.11 0.89 -24.83
C GLY A 112 -12.28 1.97 -25.55
N ALA A 113 -12.91 3.12 -25.75
CA ALA A 113 -12.31 4.33 -26.31
C ALA A 113 -11.64 5.26 -25.28
N PRO A 114 -12.10 5.40 -24.01
CA PRO A 114 -11.48 6.36 -23.09
C PRO A 114 -10.10 5.87 -22.65
N ALA A 115 -9.19 6.82 -22.42
CA ALA A 115 -7.95 6.57 -21.71
C ALA A 115 -8.28 6.21 -20.26
N LEU A 116 -7.71 5.10 -19.80
CA LEU A 116 -7.85 4.60 -18.44
C LEU A 116 -6.51 4.01 -18.02
N SER A 117 -6.18 4.12 -16.73
CA SER A 117 -5.03 3.43 -16.17
C SER A 117 -5.12 1.93 -16.42
N LEU A 118 -3.97 1.30 -16.64
CA LEU A 118 -3.86 -0.15 -16.79
C LEU A 118 -4.52 -0.87 -15.60
N TRP A 119 -4.38 -0.34 -14.39
CA TRP A 119 -5.05 -0.88 -13.21
C TRP A 119 -6.57 -0.97 -13.39
N ARG A 120 -7.23 0.12 -13.76
CA ARG A 120 -8.69 0.13 -13.95
C ARG A 120 -9.14 -0.77 -15.10
N ARG A 121 -8.37 -0.80 -16.20
CA ARG A 121 -8.66 -1.69 -17.32
C ARG A 121 -8.62 -3.16 -16.89
N LEU A 122 -7.62 -3.55 -16.09
CA LEU A 122 -7.48 -4.91 -15.58
C LEU A 122 -8.59 -5.28 -14.59
N LEU A 123 -8.92 -4.38 -13.65
CA LEU A 123 -10.04 -4.59 -12.72
C LEU A 123 -11.36 -4.83 -13.46
N SER A 124 -11.68 -3.97 -14.43
CA SER A 124 -12.90 -4.11 -15.24
C SER A 124 -12.90 -5.37 -16.10
N ALA A 125 -11.77 -5.72 -16.73
CA ALA A 125 -11.64 -6.91 -17.54
C ALA A 125 -11.84 -8.20 -16.74
N ILE A 126 -11.34 -8.23 -15.49
CA ILE A 126 -11.49 -9.35 -14.58
C ILE A 126 -12.92 -9.44 -14.07
N LYS A 127 -13.55 -8.31 -13.73
CA LYS A 127 -14.97 -8.28 -13.35
C LYS A 127 -15.89 -8.73 -14.50
N GLU A 128 -15.57 -8.38 -15.75
CA GLU A 128 -16.30 -8.88 -16.95
C GLU A 128 -16.15 -10.39 -17.12
N ARG A 129 -14.95 -10.93 -16.82
CA ARG A 129 -14.67 -12.37 -16.92
C ARG A 129 -15.26 -13.19 -15.76
N TYR A 130 -15.22 -12.64 -14.56
CA TYR A 130 -15.60 -13.25 -13.29
C TYR A 130 -16.59 -12.33 -12.56
N PRO A 131 -17.88 -12.34 -12.93
CA PRO A 131 -18.86 -11.38 -12.41
C PRO A 131 -19.11 -11.47 -10.90
N PHE A 132 -18.86 -12.63 -10.28
CA PHE A 132 -19.05 -12.84 -8.85
C PHE A 132 -17.73 -13.11 -8.14
N LYS A 133 -17.63 -12.68 -6.87
CA LYS A 133 -16.42 -12.82 -6.05
C LYS A 133 -15.99 -14.28 -5.87
N GLU A 134 -16.97 -15.17 -5.84
CA GLU A 134 -16.79 -16.61 -5.70
C GLU A 134 -16.21 -17.28 -6.95
N ASP A 135 -16.30 -16.63 -8.11
CA ASP A 135 -15.77 -17.15 -9.37
C ASP A 135 -14.23 -17.05 -9.42
N VAL A 136 -13.65 -16.12 -8.66
CA VAL A 136 -12.19 -15.96 -8.54
C VAL A 136 -11.66 -16.92 -7.49
N VAL A 137 -11.01 -17.99 -7.95
CA VAL A 137 -10.39 -18.98 -7.06
C VAL A 137 -9.14 -18.39 -6.39
N TYR A 138 -9.32 -17.94 -5.15
CA TYR A 138 -8.23 -17.49 -4.29
C TYR A 138 -8.25 -18.24 -2.96
N ARG A 139 -7.29 -19.15 -2.79
CA ARG A 139 -7.10 -19.98 -1.59
C ARG A 139 -5.66 -19.91 -1.12
N PRO A 140 -5.24 -18.75 -0.57
CA PRO A 140 -3.89 -18.57 -0.05
C PRO A 140 -3.60 -19.56 1.08
N GLY A 141 -2.34 -19.99 1.17
CA GLY A 141 -1.85 -20.83 2.27
C GLY A 141 -1.76 -20.06 3.60
N LYS A 142 -1.38 -20.78 4.66
CA LYS A 142 -1.00 -20.15 5.93
C LYS A 142 0.21 -19.24 5.70
N TRP A 143 0.23 -18.08 6.34
CA TRP A 143 1.38 -17.19 6.31
C TRP A 143 2.32 -17.52 7.48
N THR A 144 3.63 -17.40 7.26
CA THR A 144 4.67 -17.70 8.26
C THR A 144 5.45 -16.48 8.70
N THR A 145 5.39 -15.39 7.94
CA THR A 145 6.05 -14.11 8.23
C THR A 145 5.06 -12.97 8.08
N ILE A 146 5.34 -11.84 8.73
CA ILE A 146 4.47 -10.66 8.68
C ILE A 146 4.36 -10.11 7.26
N GLU A 147 5.44 -10.14 6.49
CA GLU A 147 5.43 -9.71 5.09
C GLU A 147 4.45 -10.56 4.26
N ARG A 148 4.41 -11.89 4.52
CA ARG A 148 3.42 -12.77 3.89
C ARG A 148 2.01 -12.55 4.41
N GLY A 149 1.83 -12.22 5.69
CA GLY A 149 0.52 -11.85 6.26
C GLY A 149 -0.03 -10.54 5.69
N ILE A 150 0.82 -9.54 5.50
CA ILE A 150 0.46 -8.28 4.86
C ILE A 150 0.12 -8.52 3.38
N GLN A 151 0.97 -9.25 2.66
CA GLN A 151 0.69 -9.63 1.27
C GLN A 151 -0.66 -10.34 1.14
N TYR A 152 -0.94 -11.32 2.01
CA TYR A 152 -2.21 -12.04 2.08
C TYR A 152 -3.41 -11.09 2.23
N LEU A 153 -3.28 -10.09 3.11
CA LEU A 153 -4.33 -9.12 3.38
C LEU A 153 -4.56 -8.20 2.17
N ARG A 154 -3.50 -7.72 1.53
CA ARG A 154 -3.55 -6.91 0.32
C ARG A 154 -4.18 -7.68 -0.85
N GLU A 155 -3.89 -8.97 -0.98
CA GLU A 155 -4.52 -9.84 -1.97
C GLU A 155 -6.03 -9.97 -1.71
N LEU A 156 -6.46 -10.15 -0.45
CA LEU A 156 -7.88 -10.10 -0.12
C LEU A 156 -8.53 -8.74 -0.44
N ALA A 157 -7.80 -7.65 -0.24
CA ALA A 157 -8.27 -6.32 -0.54
C ALA A 157 -8.43 -6.07 -2.04
N VAL A 158 -7.55 -6.63 -2.88
CA VAL A 158 -7.72 -6.60 -4.34
C VAL A 158 -9.06 -7.20 -4.75
N LEU A 159 -9.52 -8.29 -4.10
CA LEU A 159 -10.87 -8.81 -4.34
C LEU A 159 -11.96 -7.78 -3.99
N GLU A 160 -11.84 -7.09 -2.85
CA GLU A 160 -12.80 -6.03 -2.51
C GLU A 160 -12.77 -4.89 -3.54
N VAL A 161 -11.60 -4.52 -4.07
CA VAL A 161 -11.48 -3.51 -5.13
C VAL A 161 -12.19 -3.95 -6.42
N ILE A 162 -11.97 -5.19 -6.90
CA ILE A 162 -12.61 -5.71 -8.12
C ILE A 162 -14.14 -5.64 -8.01
N TYR A 163 -14.68 -6.07 -6.88
CA TYR A 163 -16.12 -6.20 -6.68
C TYR A 163 -16.78 -4.96 -6.05
N GLY A 164 -16.00 -3.93 -5.74
CA GLY A 164 -16.47 -2.60 -5.35
C GLY A 164 -17.06 -1.81 -6.52
N ASP A 165 -17.40 -0.55 -6.24
CA ASP A 165 -17.86 0.39 -7.27
C ASP A 165 -16.66 0.94 -8.04
N LEU A 166 -16.45 0.43 -9.26
CA LEU A 166 -15.34 0.82 -10.13
C LEU A 166 -15.59 2.15 -10.85
N ASP A 167 -16.85 2.58 -10.93
CA ASP A 167 -17.28 3.79 -11.63
C ASP A 167 -17.29 5.01 -10.70
N ASP A 168 -17.44 4.80 -9.39
CA ASP A 168 -17.34 5.88 -8.39
C ASP A 168 -15.89 6.33 -8.19
N GLU A 169 -15.50 7.45 -8.79
CA GLU A 169 -14.18 8.08 -8.64
C GLU A 169 -13.80 8.42 -7.20
N GLN A 170 -14.77 8.63 -6.29
CA GLN A 170 -14.49 8.98 -4.89
C GLN A 170 -14.00 7.77 -4.08
N VAL A 171 -14.30 6.56 -4.54
CA VAL A 171 -13.82 5.33 -3.91
C VAL A 171 -12.40 5.07 -4.39
N SER A 172 -11.45 4.99 -3.45
CA SER A 172 -10.07 4.61 -3.78
C SER A 172 -10.01 3.21 -4.37
N LYS A 173 -9.17 3.03 -5.39
CA LYS A 173 -8.86 1.72 -5.98
C LYS A 173 -7.50 1.19 -5.48
N ASP A 174 -6.93 1.82 -4.46
CA ASP A 174 -5.71 1.35 -3.80
C ASP A 174 -6.06 0.20 -2.84
N PRO A 175 -5.52 -1.02 -3.05
CA PRO A 175 -5.70 -2.14 -2.13
C PRO A 175 -5.25 -1.86 -0.68
N ASN A 176 -4.34 -0.91 -0.47
CA ASN A 176 -3.82 -0.53 0.85
C ASN A 176 -4.79 0.36 1.65
N GLU A 177 -5.62 1.13 0.95
CA GLU A 177 -6.59 2.05 1.55
C GLU A 177 -7.96 1.37 1.76
N VAL A 178 -8.14 0.16 1.23
CA VAL A 178 -9.35 -0.63 1.45
C VAL A 178 -9.58 -0.83 2.94
N ARG A 179 -10.79 -0.52 3.40
CA ARG A 179 -11.23 -0.88 4.75
C ARG A 179 -11.34 -2.39 4.83
N CYS A 180 -10.62 -2.98 5.79
CA CYS A 180 -10.72 -4.40 6.04
C CYS A 180 -12.18 -4.74 6.33
N THR A 181 -12.61 -5.92 5.90
CA THR A 181 -13.91 -6.49 6.26
C THR A 181 -13.73 -7.55 7.35
N ARG A 182 -14.80 -7.86 8.08
CA ARG A 182 -14.77 -8.97 9.07
C ARG A 182 -14.31 -10.30 8.46
N PRO A 183 -14.77 -10.70 7.25
CA PRO A 183 -14.22 -11.87 6.57
C PRO A 183 -12.71 -11.81 6.32
N MET A 184 -12.19 -10.66 5.86
CA MET A 184 -10.74 -10.49 5.65
C MET A 184 -9.96 -10.71 6.95
N TRP A 185 -10.45 -10.11 8.03
CA TRP A 185 -9.89 -10.26 9.37
C TRP A 185 -9.83 -11.71 9.83
N TRP A 186 -10.96 -12.42 9.75
CA TRP A 186 -11.02 -13.83 10.15
C TRP A 186 -10.10 -14.72 9.33
N ASN A 187 -10.00 -14.45 8.03
CA ASN A 187 -9.11 -15.15 7.11
C ASN A 187 -7.64 -14.92 7.47
N LEU A 188 -7.25 -13.68 7.78
CA LEU A 188 -5.90 -13.34 8.23
C LEU A 188 -5.53 -14.05 9.54
N VAL A 189 -6.38 -13.96 10.56
CA VAL A 189 -6.16 -14.56 11.89
C VAL A 189 -6.07 -16.09 11.80
N ARG A 190 -6.98 -16.74 11.06
CA ARG A 190 -6.96 -18.21 10.91
C ARG A 190 -5.76 -18.73 10.13
N SER A 191 -5.17 -17.87 9.30
CA SER A 191 -3.99 -18.19 8.50
C SER A 191 -2.68 -17.88 9.22
N ALA A 192 -2.75 -17.32 10.44
CA ALA A 192 -1.60 -16.88 11.21
C ALA A 192 -0.75 -18.05 11.77
N PRO A 193 0.56 -17.83 12.00
CA PRO A 193 1.39 -18.72 12.78
C PRO A 193 0.98 -18.70 14.25
N ALA A 194 1.16 -19.84 14.94
CA ALA A 194 0.84 -19.98 16.36
C ALA A 194 1.55 -18.94 17.27
N LEU A 195 2.74 -18.49 16.89
CA LEU A 195 3.49 -17.42 17.56
C LEU A 195 2.71 -16.10 17.65
N TYR A 196 1.79 -15.89 16.72
CA TYR A 196 0.97 -14.69 16.65
C TYR A 196 -0.46 -14.93 17.14
N ASP A 197 -0.89 -16.16 17.45
CA ASP A 197 -2.29 -16.48 17.84
C ASP A 197 -2.85 -15.52 18.90
N ASN A 198 -2.04 -15.16 19.91
CA ASN A 198 -2.44 -14.21 20.96
C ASN A 198 -2.30 -12.74 20.54
N SER A 199 -1.32 -12.37 19.70
CA SER A 199 -1.08 -10.98 19.28
C SER A 199 -2.01 -10.54 18.14
N THR A 200 -2.29 -11.42 17.17
CA THR A 200 -3.28 -11.17 16.12
C THR A 200 -4.71 -11.18 16.65
N ALA A 201 -5.02 -11.95 17.70
CA ALA A 201 -6.32 -11.87 18.36
C ALA A 201 -6.52 -10.56 19.15
N VAL A 202 -5.43 -9.90 19.58
CA VAL A 202 -5.45 -8.66 20.39
C VAL A 202 -5.62 -7.38 19.55
N MET A 203 -5.51 -7.46 18.22
CA MET A 203 -6.05 -6.43 17.34
C MET A 203 -7.58 -6.46 17.44
N THR A 204 -8.08 -5.82 18.49
CA THR A 204 -9.50 -5.63 18.73
C THR A 204 -10.05 -4.81 17.58
N TRP A 205 -11.01 -5.38 16.85
CA TRP A 205 -11.84 -4.64 15.93
C TRP A 205 -12.68 -3.63 16.73
N LYS A 206 -12.17 -2.42 16.96
CA LYS A 206 -12.80 -1.44 17.87
C LYS A 206 -13.94 -0.66 17.21
N ASP A 207 -13.89 -0.46 15.89
CA ASP A 207 -14.77 0.48 15.21
C ASP A 207 -15.81 -0.17 14.28
N ARG A 208 -16.91 0.56 14.06
CA ARG A 208 -18.00 0.16 13.18
C ARG A 208 -17.57 0.05 11.71
N GLU A 209 -16.50 0.75 11.35
CA GLU A 209 -16.01 0.92 9.98
C GLU A 209 -14.73 0.15 9.64
N GLY A 210 -14.10 -0.50 10.62
CA GLY A 210 -12.89 -1.33 10.43
C GLY A 210 -11.63 -0.55 10.05
N PRO A 211 -10.43 -1.04 10.39
CA PRO A 211 -9.17 -0.41 9.98
C PRO A 211 -8.91 -0.61 8.49
N THR A 212 -8.09 0.25 7.88
CA THR A 212 -7.58 0.03 6.51
C THR A 212 -6.53 -1.08 6.49
N VAL A 213 -6.22 -1.59 5.29
CA VAL A 213 -5.15 -2.58 5.11
C VAL A 213 -3.81 -2.04 5.60
N ASP A 214 -3.49 -0.78 5.34
CA ASP A 214 -2.25 -0.13 5.80
C ASP A 214 -2.17 0.01 7.33
N GLU A 215 -3.30 0.32 7.98
CA GLU A 215 -3.36 0.37 9.45
C GLU A 215 -3.10 -1.01 10.06
N VAL A 216 -3.73 -2.06 9.51
CA VAL A 216 -3.48 -3.44 9.96
C VAL A 216 -2.03 -3.85 9.69
N ALA A 217 -1.48 -3.50 8.53
CA ALA A 217 -0.09 -3.80 8.19
C ALA A 217 0.90 -3.12 9.15
N SER A 218 0.64 -1.86 9.50
CA SER A 218 1.43 -1.10 10.47
C SER A 218 1.39 -1.77 11.85
N HIS A 219 0.20 -2.15 12.32
CA HIS A 219 0.06 -2.83 13.60
C HIS A 219 0.74 -4.21 13.64
N LEU A 220 0.77 -4.95 12.52
CA LEU A 220 1.50 -6.22 12.43
C LEU A 220 3.01 -5.98 12.63
N TRP A 221 3.56 -4.93 12.02
CA TRP A 221 4.96 -4.56 12.18
C TRP A 221 5.30 -4.11 13.60
N GLU A 222 4.49 -3.24 14.20
CA GLU A 222 4.67 -2.80 15.58
C GLU A 222 4.70 -3.98 16.56
N ASN A 223 3.79 -4.94 16.37
CA ASN A 223 3.76 -6.16 17.16
C ASN A 223 5.04 -7.01 16.99
N LYS A 224 5.59 -7.10 15.77
CA LYS A 224 6.87 -7.80 15.51
C LYS A 224 8.00 -7.21 16.34
N GLU A 225 8.14 -5.90 16.30
CA GLU A 225 9.21 -5.18 16.97
C GLU A 225 9.07 -5.30 18.48
N SER A 226 7.84 -5.23 19.00
CA SER A 226 7.54 -5.47 20.41
C SER A 226 7.93 -6.87 20.88
N ILE A 227 7.53 -7.91 20.13
CA ILE A 227 7.89 -9.30 20.43
C ILE A 227 9.40 -9.48 20.37
N SER A 228 10.05 -8.95 19.34
CA SER A 228 11.50 -9.07 19.14
C SER A 228 12.27 -8.41 20.29
N SER A 229 11.88 -7.21 20.68
CA SER A 229 12.47 -6.49 21.83
C SER A 229 12.30 -7.26 23.14
N SER A 230 11.11 -7.82 23.39
CA SER A 230 10.83 -8.61 24.59
C SER A 230 11.71 -9.87 24.66
N LEU A 231 11.87 -10.57 23.53
CA LEU A 231 12.71 -11.76 23.44
C LEU A 231 14.19 -11.43 23.66
N VAL A 232 14.69 -10.34 23.07
CA VAL A 232 16.07 -9.88 23.30
C VAL A 232 16.30 -9.58 24.78
N SER A 233 15.39 -8.84 25.42
CA SER A 233 15.49 -8.53 26.86
C SER A 233 15.47 -9.79 27.73
N ALA A 234 14.63 -10.79 27.39
CA ALA A 234 14.59 -12.05 28.12
C ALA A 234 15.90 -12.84 27.97
N VAL A 235 16.48 -12.87 26.77
CA VAL A 235 17.77 -13.53 26.49
C VAL A 235 18.91 -12.85 27.24
N GLU A 236 18.95 -11.51 27.27
CA GLU A 236 19.95 -10.76 28.02
C GLU A 236 19.89 -11.04 29.52
N LYS A 237 18.68 -11.03 30.10
CA LYS A 237 18.47 -11.37 31.52
C LYS A 237 18.91 -12.79 31.84
N LEU A 238 18.59 -13.75 30.98
CA LEU A 238 19.03 -15.15 31.14
C LEU A 238 20.55 -15.26 31.03
N SER A 239 21.18 -14.55 30.10
CA SER A 239 22.64 -14.53 29.94
C SER A 239 23.33 -14.00 31.19
N GLN A 240 22.84 -12.88 31.75
CA GLN A 240 23.33 -12.31 33.01
C GLN A 240 23.19 -13.30 34.17
N ASN A 241 22.03 -13.94 34.33
CA ASN A 241 21.81 -14.94 35.37
C ASN A 241 22.75 -16.15 35.23
N VAL A 242 22.98 -16.63 34.00
CA VAL A 242 23.91 -17.74 33.72
C VAL A 242 25.35 -17.34 34.05
N GLN A 243 25.75 -16.10 33.75
CA GLN A 243 27.08 -15.60 34.08
C GLN A 243 27.28 -15.49 35.61
N GLN A 244 26.30 -14.95 36.33
CA GLN A 244 26.31 -14.89 37.80
C GLN A 244 26.41 -16.29 38.42
N LEU A 245 25.66 -17.28 37.92
CA LEU A 245 25.72 -18.66 38.40
C LEU A 245 27.09 -19.32 38.15
N LYS A 246 27.76 -19.00 37.04
CA LYS A 246 29.12 -19.48 36.78
C LYS A 246 30.13 -18.88 37.75
N GLU A 247 30.00 -17.58 38.03
CA GLU A 247 30.83 -16.87 39.00
C GLU A 247 30.61 -17.44 40.40
N ASP A 248 29.37 -17.57 40.87
CA ASP A 248 29.04 -18.11 42.19
C ASP A 248 29.52 -19.56 42.37
N ARG A 249 29.44 -20.40 41.32
CA ARG A 249 29.98 -21.78 41.35
C ARG A 249 31.51 -21.80 41.41
N SER A 250 32.19 -20.82 40.79
CA SER A 250 33.65 -20.73 40.82
C SER A 250 34.20 -20.27 42.19
N TYR A 251 33.38 -19.63 43.02
CA TYR A 251 33.74 -19.18 44.37
C TYR A 251 33.34 -20.13 45.51
N SER A 252 32.78 -21.32 45.22
CA SER A 252 32.53 -22.33 46.26
C SER A 252 33.85 -22.93 46.78
N PRO A 253 34.15 -22.88 48.09
CA PRO A 253 35.34 -23.51 48.64
C PRO A 253 35.23 -25.04 48.51
N PRO A 254 36.36 -25.77 48.43
CA PRO A 254 36.32 -27.23 48.42
C PRO A 254 35.59 -27.71 49.68
N VAL A 255 34.64 -28.64 49.52
CA VAL A 255 33.99 -29.33 50.64
C VAL A 255 35.09 -30.05 51.41
N GLY A 256 35.60 -29.40 52.45
CA GLY A 256 36.54 -29.99 53.37
C GLY A 256 35.84 -31.15 54.05
N THR A 257 36.22 -32.37 53.71
CA THR A 257 35.96 -33.55 54.53
C THR A 257 36.53 -33.30 55.91
N SER A 258 35.69 -32.83 56.84
CA SER A 258 36.02 -32.80 58.25
C SER A 258 35.98 -34.24 58.76
N VAL A 259 37.12 -34.93 58.66
CA VAL A 259 37.40 -36.09 59.50
C VAL A 259 37.77 -35.52 60.87
N SER A 260 36.77 -35.17 61.67
CA SER A 260 36.97 -34.91 63.10
C SER A 260 36.79 -36.23 63.86
N ALA A 261 37.86 -36.59 64.55
CA ALA A 261 38.01 -37.77 65.37
C ALA A 261 36.84 -38.00 66.33
N ILE A 262 36.23 -39.18 66.23
CA ILE A 262 35.53 -39.81 67.34
C ILE A 262 36.48 -40.91 67.84
N LEU A 263 37.32 -40.58 68.82
CA LEU A 263 37.79 -41.58 69.78
C LEU A 263 37.02 -41.35 71.07
N LEU A 264 35.82 -41.91 71.10
CA LEU A 264 35.10 -42.16 72.33
C LEU A 264 35.81 -43.27 73.10
N LEU A 265 36.04 -42.98 74.38
CA LEU A 265 36.46 -43.92 75.42
C LEU A 265 35.60 -45.20 75.39
N SER A 266 36.25 -46.36 75.41
CA SER A 266 35.66 -47.59 75.95
C SER A 266 36.72 -48.55 76.48
N ALA A 267 36.78 -48.65 77.82
CA ALA A 267 36.97 -49.85 78.64
C ALA A 267 38.14 -50.81 78.33
N PHE A 268 39.20 -50.77 79.15
CA PHE A 268 39.49 -51.71 80.26
C PHE A 268 40.86 -51.39 80.86
#